data_AF-A0A3C0P280-F1
#
_entry.id   AF-A0A3C0P280-F1
#
_cell.length_a   1.000
_cell.length_b   1.000
_cell.length_c   1.000
_cell.angle_alpha   90.00
_cell.angle_beta   90.00
_cell.angle_gamma   90.00
#
_symmetry.space_group_name_H-M   'P 1'
#
loop_
_entity.id
_entity.type
_entity.pdbx_description
1 polymer ?
#
loop_
_entity_poly.entity_id
_entity_poly.type
_entity_poly.pdbx_seq_one_letter_code
_entity_poly.pdbx_strand_id
1 'polypeptide(L)'
;YLSKKPLDVDELIGTLGLKEHQNKLPNQISGGQQQRCAIGRAIVKNPDIMLCDEPTGALDYNTSKEILTLIERVNQKYGNTIIMVT
;
A
#
# COMPACT_ATOMS: atom_id res chain seq x y z
N TYR A 1 4.40 18.95 10.74
CA TYR A 1 4.00 17.69 11.40
C TYR A 1 3.00 16.97 10.52
N LEU A 2 3.35 15.81 9.96
CA LEU A 2 2.65 15.21 8.81
C LEU A 2 1.41 14.34 9.14
N SER A 3 1.08 14.08 10.41
CA SER A 3 -0.18 13.45 10.87
C SER A 3 -0.22 13.42 12.41
N LYS A 4 -1.43 13.47 13.02
CA LYS A 4 -1.62 13.37 14.48
C LYS A 4 -1.58 11.93 15.00
N LYS A 5 -1.82 10.94 14.13
CA LYS A 5 -1.96 9.51 14.48
C LYS A 5 -1.43 8.62 13.35
N PRO A 6 -0.11 8.62 13.07
CA PRO A 6 0.44 7.74 12.03
C PRO A 6 0.26 6.26 12.42
N LEU A 7 0.26 5.39 11.42
CA LEU A 7 0.29 3.95 11.63
C LEU A 7 1.67 3.51 12.14
N ASP A 8 1.71 2.39 12.86
CA ASP A 8 2.96 1.73 13.20
C ASP A 8 3.63 1.18 11.94
N VAL A 9 4.89 1.54 11.72
CA VAL A 9 5.62 1.21 10.48
C VAL A 9 5.93 -0.28 10.40
N ASP A 10 6.28 -0.92 11.52
CA ASP A 10 6.64 -2.35 11.54
C ASP A 10 5.41 -3.22 11.30
N GLU A 11 4.27 -2.84 11.89
CA GLU A 11 2.98 -3.47 11.63
C GLU A 11 2.55 -3.27 10.17
N LEU A 12 2.71 -2.07 9.64
CA LEU A 12 2.36 -1.76 8.25
C LEU A 12 3.22 -2.56 7.27
N ILE A 13 4.54 -2.61 7.47
CA ILE A 13 5.46 -3.42 6.65
C ILE A 13 5.05 -4.90 6.67
N GLY A 14 4.69 -5.44 7.84
CA GLY A 14 4.15 -6.79 7.97
C GLY A 14 2.84 -6.97 7.18
N THR A 15 1.92 -6.00 7.28
CA THR A 15 0.66 -5.99 6.55
C THR A 15 0.89 -5.96 5.04
N LEU A 16 1.89 -5.24 4.55
CA LEU A 16 2.23 -5.17 3.12
C LEU A 16 2.99 -6.42 2.61
N GLY A 17 3.39 -7.33 3.49
CA GLY A 17 4.23 -8.48 3.14
C GLY A 17 5.65 -8.08 2.74
N LEU A 18 6.17 -6.99 3.31
CA LEU A 18 7.48 -6.42 2.99
C LEU A 18 8.53 -6.63 4.09
N LYS A 19 8.22 -7.41 5.13
CA LYS A 19 9.08 -7.58 6.31
C LYS A 19 10.50 -8.06 5.97
N GLU A 20 10.63 -9.02 5.06
CA GLU A 20 11.93 -9.53 4.59
C GLU A 20 12.68 -8.55 3.67
N HIS A 21 12.01 -7.49 3.22
CA HIS A 21 12.50 -6.51 2.26
C HIS A 21 12.66 -5.10 2.85
N GLN A 22 12.41 -4.91 4.15
CA GLN A 22 12.36 -3.59 4.80
C GLN A 22 13.65 -2.78 4.70
N ASN A 23 14.80 -3.45 4.60
CA ASN A 23 16.12 -2.83 4.49
C ASN A 23 16.65 -2.79 3.03
N LYS A 24 15.82 -3.16 2.05
CA LYS A 24 16.19 -3.15 0.63
C LYS A 24 15.86 -1.80 0.00
N LEU A 25 16.73 -1.33 -0.88
CA LEU A 25 16.52 -0.13 -1.69
C LEU A 25 15.51 -0.40 -2.82
N PRO A 26 14.92 0.66 -3.43
CA PRO A 26 13.93 0.50 -4.49
C PRO A 26 14.39 -0.38 -5.67
N ASN A 27 15.66 -0.29 -6.06
CA ASN A 27 16.25 -1.10 -7.13
C ASN A 27 16.54 -2.57 -6.72
N GLN A 28 16.31 -2.94 -5.46
CA GLN A 28 16.55 -4.28 -4.91
C GLN A 28 15.25 -5.05 -4.63
N ILE A 29 14.10 -4.48 -4.98
CA ILE A 29 12.77 -5.08 -4.80
C ILE A 29 12.04 -5.17 -6.14
N SER A 30 11.16 -6.17 -6.29
CA SER A 30 10.39 -6.39 -7.52
C SER A 30 9.39 -5.26 -7.78
N GLY A 31 8.90 -5.13 -9.01
CA GLY A 31 7.87 -4.13 -9.35
C GLY A 31 6.63 -4.22 -8.45
N GLY A 32 6.13 -5.44 -8.20
CA GLY A 32 5.04 -5.66 -7.25
C GLY A 32 5.39 -5.20 -5.83
N GLN A 33 6.60 -5.48 -5.34
CA GLN A 33 7.04 -4.99 -4.02
C GLN A 33 7.14 -3.47 -3.97
N GLN A 34 7.58 -2.82 -5.04
CA GLN A 34 7.59 -1.36 -5.15
C GLN A 34 6.18 -0.79 -5.07
N GLN A 35 5.19 -1.42 -5.71
CA GLN A 35 3.79 -1.01 -5.62
C GLN A 35 3.23 -1.17 -4.20
N ARG A 36 3.51 -2.30 -3.53
CA ARG A 36 3.12 -2.48 -2.12
C ARG A 36 3.77 -1.41 -1.23
N CYS A 37 5.02 -1.04 -1.50
CA CYS A 37 5.70 0.06 -0.81
C CYS A 37 5.03 1.42 -1.11
N ALA A 38 4.59 1.67 -2.34
CA ALA A 38 3.84 2.88 -2.71
C ALA A 38 2.51 2.99 -1.95
N ILE A 39 1.77 1.88 -1.82
CA ILE A 39 0.55 1.81 -0.98
C ILE A 39 0.89 2.12 0.48
N GLY A 40 1.97 1.51 1.01
CA GLY A 40 2.48 1.80 2.34
C GLY A 40 2.76 3.28 2.57
N ARG A 41 3.43 3.93 1.61
CA ARG A 41 3.69 5.37 1.66
C ARG A 41 2.42 6.22 1.67
N ALA A 42 1.37 5.80 0.98
CA ALA A 42 0.08 6.50 0.97
C ALA A 42 -0.65 6.37 2.31
N ILE A 43 -0.64 5.17 2.92
CA ILE A 43 -1.43 4.88 4.12
C ILE A 43 -0.70 5.17 5.45
N VAL A 44 0.64 5.26 5.48
CA VAL A 44 1.40 5.40 6.75
C VAL A 44 0.97 6.59 7.62
N LYS A 45 0.38 7.63 7.00
CA LYS A 45 -0.15 8.80 7.71
C LYS A 45 -1.52 8.60 8.34
N ASN A 46 -2.11 7.42 8.15
CA ASN A 46 -3.46 7.06 8.54
C ASN A 46 -4.51 8.06 8.02
N PRO A 47 -4.60 8.27 6.69
CA PRO A 47 -5.57 9.20 6.13
C PRO A 47 -6.99 8.67 6.25
N ASP A 48 -7.97 9.56 6.50
CA ASP A 48 -9.40 9.20 6.49
C ASP A 48 -9.87 8.78 5.10
N ILE A 49 -9.23 9.32 4.05
CA ILE A 49 -9.53 9.04 2.63
C ILE A 49 -8.23 8.75 1.89
N MET A 50 -8.19 7.63 1.18
CA MET A 50 -7.12 7.24 0.26
C MET A 50 -7.63 7.32 -1.18
N LEU A 51 -6.97 8.13 -2.00
CA LEU A 51 -7.26 8.26 -3.43
C LEU A 51 -6.33 7.35 -4.22
N CYS A 52 -6.90 6.49 -5.05
CA CYS A 52 -6.19 5.59 -5.94
C CYS A 52 -6.50 5.96 -7.39
N ASP A 53 -5.53 6.56 -8.09
CA ASP A 53 -5.64 6.89 -9.51
C ASP A 53 -5.05 5.75 -10.34
N GLU A 54 -5.89 5.04 -11.10
CA GLU A 54 -5.56 3.86 -11.89
C GLU A 54 -4.58 2.89 -11.19
N PRO A 55 -4.90 2.36 -9.99
CA PRO A 55 -3.95 1.59 -9.19
C PRO A 55 -3.51 0.26 -9.82
N THR A 56 -4.23 -0.19 -10.86
CA THR A 56 -3.94 -1.39 -11.64
C THR A 56 -3.45 -1.08 -13.06
N GLY A 57 -3.17 0.20 -13.38
CA GLY A 57 -2.65 0.62 -14.67
C GLY A 57 -1.33 -0.09 -15.01
N ALA A 58 -1.20 -0.55 -16.25
CA ALA A 58 -0.02 -1.26 -16.77
C ALA A 58 0.36 -2.57 -16.04
N LEU A 59 -0.56 -3.18 -15.28
CA LEU A 59 -0.35 -4.48 -14.63
C LEU A 59 -1.01 -5.63 -15.40
N ASP A 60 -0.44 -6.83 -15.28
CA ASP A 60 -1.12 -8.04 -15.71
C ASP A 60 -2.30 -8.40 -14.78
N TYR A 61 -3.13 -9.34 -15.22
CA TYR A 61 -4.35 -9.74 -14.52
C TYR A 61 -4.08 -10.23 -13.08
N ASN A 62 -3.04 -11.04 -12.88
CA ASN A 62 -2.76 -11.62 -11.57
C ASN A 62 -2.23 -10.55 -10.61
N THR A 63 -1.30 -9.72 -11.07
CA THR A 63 -0.74 -8.63 -10.26
C THR A 63 -1.81 -7.59 -9.90
N SER A 64 -2.72 -7.28 -10.84
CA SER A 64 -3.87 -6.38 -10.57
C SER A 64 -4.76 -6.91 -9.44
N LYS A 65 -5.08 -8.21 -9.47
CA LYS A 65 -5.88 -8.85 -8.42
C LYS A 65 -5.18 -8.79 -7.07
N GLU A 66 -3.88 -9.05 -7.01
CA GLU A 66 -3.11 -8.94 -5.77
C GLU A 66 -3.12 -7.52 -5.18
N ILE A 67 -2.99 -6.50 -6.03
CA ILE A 67 -3.02 -5.10 -5.60
C ILE A 67 -4.40 -4.71 -5.06
N LEU A 68 -5.48 -5.09 -5.75
CA LEU A 68 -6.84 -4.82 -5.27
C LEU A 68 -7.13 -5.52 -3.94
N THR A 69 -6.74 -6.79 -3.79
CA THR A 69 -6.87 -7.51 -2.51
C THR A 69 -6.04 -6.85 -1.40
N LEU A 70 -4.86 -6.32 -1.72
CA LEU A 70 -4.05 -5.59 -0.75
C LEU A 70 -4.74 -4.29 -0.30
N ILE A 71 -5.28 -3.52 -1.24
CA ILE A 71 -6.01 -2.27 -0.98
C ILE A 71 -7.25 -2.55 -0.11
N GLU A 72 -7.99 -3.61 -0.42
CA GLU A 72 -9.14 -4.06 0.39
C GLU A 72 -8.72 -4.47 1.81
N ARG A 73 -7.63 -5.20 1.97
CA ARG A 73 -7.12 -5.55 3.30
C ARG A 73 -6.70 -4.31 4.11
N VAL A 74 -6.11 -3.31 3.46
CA VAL A 74 -5.75 -2.04 4.08
C VAL A 74 -7.02 -1.30 4.56
N ASN A 75 -8.06 -1.23 3.72
CA ASN A 75 -9.37 -0.69 4.09
C ASN A 75 -9.95 -1.34 5.34
N GLN A 76 -10.05 -2.67 5.32
CA GLN A 76 -10.68 -3.44 6.40
C GLN A 76 -9.89 -3.31 7.71
N LYS A 77 -8.56 -3.22 7.63
CA LYS A 77 -7.70 -3.14 8.80
C LYS A 77 -7.63 -1.75 9.42
N TYR A 78 -7.56 -0.69 8.60
CA TYR A 78 -7.31 0.66 9.08
C TYR A 78 -8.54 1.58 9.02
N GLY A 79 -9.63 1.15 8.38
CA GLY A 79 -10.91 1.86 8.36
C GLY A 79 -10.93 3.14 7.50
N ASN A 80 -9.96 3.31 6.60
CA ASN A 80 -9.89 4.45 5.70
C ASN A 80 -10.89 4.30 4.54
N THR A 81 -11.55 5.38 4.12
CA THR A 81 -12.35 5.38 2.88
C THR A 81 -11.42 5.30 1.67
N ILE A 82 -11.74 4.47 0.67
CA ILE A 82 -10.97 4.41 -0.58
C ILE A 82 -11.85 4.88 -1.73
N ILE A 83 -11.30 5.82 -2.50
CA ILE A 83 -11.89 6.28 -3.75
C ILE A 83 -10.92 5.88 -4.86
N MET A 84 -11.42 5.11 -5.82
CA MET A 84 -10.63 4.57 -6.90
C MET A 84 -11.15 5.08 -8.23
N VAL A 85 -10.25 5.62 -9.05
CA VAL A 85 -10.50 5.95 -10.46
C VAL A 85 -9.85 4.83 -11.28
N THR A 86 -10.58 4.31 -12.27
CA THR A 86 -10.16 3.20 -13.14
C THR A 86 -10.62 3.43 -14.56
#